data_AF-A0A1X2LQL3-F1
#
_entry.id   AF-A0A1X2LQL3-F1
#
_cell.length_a   1.000
_cell.length_b   1.000
_cell.length_c   1.000
_cell.angle_alpha   90.00
_cell.angle_beta   90.00
_cell.angle_gamma   90.00
#
_symmetry.space_group_name_H-M   'P 1'
#
loop_
_entity.id
_entity.type
_entity.pdbx_description
1 polymer ?
#
loop_
_entity_poly.entity_id
_entity_poly.type
_entity_poly.pdbx_seq_one_letter_code
_entity_poly.pdbx_strand_id
1 'polypeptide(L)'
;MAVALVAATLTGCGSGDSTVAKTPEAPTTTPTTNTGAPSGEPSPAPGTAAPPSSTPAADPCAVNLASPTIAKVVSELPRDPRSEQPWNPEPLAGNYNECAQLSAVIIKANTNVDNPTTRAVMFHLGKYIPQGVPDTYGFNGVDTSQCTGDTVALTYPSGINGLHSSVKFRWNGSGVELISNTTGG
;
A
#
# COMPACT_ATOMS: atom_id res chain seq x y z
N MET A 1 -51.90 -16.45 14.69
CA MET A 1 -51.60 -16.58 13.25
C MET A 1 -50.18 -17.09 13.13
N ALA A 2 -50.04 -18.38 12.78
CA ALA A 2 -48.78 -19.05 12.55
C ALA A 2 -48.43 -18.96 11.07
N VAL A 3 -47.15 -18.76 10.73
CA VAL A 3 -46.55 -19.27 9.49
C VAL A 3 -45.10 -19.66 9.79
N ALA A 4 -44.76 -20.88 9.39
CA ALA A 4 -43.51 -21.59 9.64
C ALA A 4 -42.57 -21.55 8.42
N LEU A 5 -41.27 -21.65 8.72
CA LEU A 5 -40.17 -22.37 8.04
C LEU A 5 -39.97 -22.24 6.52
N VAL A 6 -38.73 -21.88 6.11
CA VAL A 6 -37.92 -22.65 5.14
C VAL A 6 -36.42 -22.45 5.45
N ALA A 7 -35.67 -23.55 5.54
CA ALA A 7 -34.21 -23.60 5.57
C ALA A 7 -33.66 -23.99 4.18
N ALA A 8 -32.50 -23.45 3.78
CA ALA A 8 -31.71 -23.97 2.67
C ALA A 8 -30.21 -23.69 2.88
N THR A 9 -29.41 -24.75 2.89
CA THR A 9 -27.94 -24.77 2.99
C THR A 9 -27.30 -24.78 1.60
N LEU A 10 -26.35 -23.88 1.33
CA LEU A 10 -25.54 -23.89 0.10
C LEU A 10 -24.09 -23.54 0.43
N THR A 11 -23.18 -24.54 0.40
CA THR A 11 -21.79 -24.33 0.02
C THR A 11 -21.39 -25.45 -0.94
N GLY A 12 -21.23 -25.07 -2.21
CA GLY A 12 -20.81 -25.95 -3.30
C GLY A 12 -19.30 -26.04 -3.38
N CYS A 13 -18.83 -27.26 -3.64
CA CYS A 13 -17.45 -27.62 -3.97
C CYS A 13 -17.08 -27.07 -5.36
N GLY A 14 -15.87 -26.52 -5.51
CA GLY A 14 -15.35 -26.06 -6.80
C GLY A 14 -13.83 -26.15 -6.85
N SER A 15 -13.32 -27.36 -7.10
CA SER A 15 -11.94 -27.58 -7.53
C SER A 15 -11.87 -27.39 -9.05
N GLY A 16 -11.03 -26.48 -9.51
CA GLY A 16 -10.80 -26.20 -10.92
C GLY A 16 -9.30 -26.20 -11.23
N ASP A 17 -8.68 -27.37 -11.18
CA ASP A 17 -7.40 -27.59 -11.86
C ASP A 17 -7.71 -27.85 -13.33
N SER A 18 -7.14 -27.05 -14.23
CA SER A 18 -7.28 -27.25 -15.66
C SER A 18 -5.94 -27.03 -16.34
N THR A 19 -5.10 -28.06 -16.21
CA THR A 19 -4.01 -28.34 -17.14
C THR A 19 -4.57 -28.65 -18.53
N VAL A 20 -4.46 -27.72 -19.48
CA VAL A 20 -4.64 -28.06 -20.89
C VAL A 20 -3.33 -28.66 -21.40
N ALA A 21 -3.32 -29.98 -21.45
CA ALA A 21 -2.40 -30.78 -22.24
C ALA A 21 -2.56 -30.46 -23.73
N LYS A 22 -1.44 -30.25 -24.43
CA LYS A 22 -1.36 -30.42 -25.88
C LYS A 22 -0.22 -31.41 -26.15
N THR A 23 -0.59 -32.67 -26.26
CA THR A 23 0.23 -33.79 -26.73
C THR A 23 0.22 -33.81 -28.28
N PRO A 24 0.96 -34.73 -28.93
CA PRO A 24 2.35 -34.62 -29.37
C PRO A 24 2.45 -34.59 -30.91
N GLU A 25 3.63 -34.31 -31.46
CA GLU A 25 4.05 -34.92 -32.72
C GLU A 25 5.58 -35.09 -32.74
N ALA A 26 6.02 -36.34 -32.87
CA ALA A 26 7.37 -36.75 -33.25
C ALA A 26 7.22 -37.39 -34.66
N PRO A 27 8.26 -37.41 -35.52
CA PRO A 27 9.37 -38.33 -35.26
C PRO A 27 10.78 -37.85 -35.67
N THR A 28 11.73 -38.32 -34.86
CA THR A 28 13.13 -38.71 -35.10
C THR A 28 13.64 -38.76 -36.55
N THR A 29 14.84 -38.19 -36.79
CA THR A 29 15.99 -38.88 -37.44
C THR A 29 17.31 -38.09 -37.27
N THR A 30 18.36 -38.83 -36.93
CA THR A 30 19.80 -38.49 -36.90
C THR A 30 20.55 -39.77 -37.36
N PRO A 31 21.85 -39.78 -37.76
CA PRO A 31 22.82 -38.70 -38.04
C PRO A 31 23.74 -38.96 -39.30
N THR A 32 24.79 -38.13 -39.47
CA THR A 32 26.11 -38.31 -40.16
C THR A 32 26.16 -38.32 -41.71
N THR A 33 27.12 -37.75 -42.47
CA THR A 33 28.43 -37.06 -42.25
C THR A 33 28.92 -36.41 -43.58
N ASN A 34 29.66 -35.29 -43.47
CA ASN A 34 30.76 -34.72 -44.29
C ASN A 34 30.71 -34.67 -45.84
N THR A 35 30.97 -33.47 -46.41
CA THR A 35 32.24 -33.08 -47.10
C THR A 35 32.04 -31.85 -48.02
N GLY A 36 32.88 -30.82 -47.90
CA GLY A 36 33.25 -29.91 -49.00
C GLY A 36 32.92 -28.41 -48.86
N ALA A 37 33.92 -27.59 -48.54
CA ALA A 37 33.96 -26.12 -48.71
C ALA A 37 34.40 -25.75 -50.16
N PRO A 38 34.49 -24.46 -50.60
CA PRO A 38 34.19 -23.19 -49.90
C PRO A 38 33.36 -22.16 -50.72
N SER A 39 33.06 -21.03 -50.06
CA SER A 39 32.99 -19.65 -50.59
C SER A 39 31.62 -18.96 -50.54
N GLY A 40 31.56 -17.91 -49.71
CA GLY A 40 30.55 -16.86 -49.73
C GLY A 40 29.72 -16.76 -48.44
N GLU A 41 30.30 -16.20 -47.37
CA GLU A 41 29.54 -15.92 -46.13
C GLU A 41 29.17 -14.42 -46.08
N PRO A 42 27.88 -14.05 -46.20
CA PRO A 42 27.41 -12.72 -45.86
C PRO A 42 27.11 -12.64 -44.35
N SER A 43 27.70 -11.61 -43.72
CA SER A 43 27.36 -10.92 -42.45
C SER A 43 26.33 -11.58 -41.51
N PRO A 44 26.66 -11.84 -40.22
CA PRO A 44 25.67 -12.30 -39.25
C PRO A 44 24.67 -11.18 -38.93
N ALA A 45 23.38 -11.52 -39.01
CA ALA A 45 22.29 -10.66 -38.54
C ALA A 45 22.41 -10.42 -37.03
N PRO A 46 22.01 -9.24 -36.50
CA PRO A 46 22.00 -8.98 -35.07
C PRO A 46 21.07 -9.97 -34.37
N GLY A 47 21.63 -10.74 -33.42
CA GLY A 47 20.83 -11.59 -32.54
C GLY A 47 19.85 -10.75 -31.74
N THR A 48 18.56 -11.07 -31.87
CA THR A 48 17.48 -10.56 -31.01
C THR A 48 17.88 -10.76 -29.55
N ALA A 49 18.14 -9.65 -28.86
CA ALA A 49 18.31 -9.64 -27.41
C ALA A 49 17.04 -10.22 -26.76
N ALA A 50 17.22 -11.15 -25.82
CA ALA A 50 16.13 -11.64 -25.00
C ALA A 50 15.43 -10.46 -24.30
N PRO A 51 14.08 -10.45 -24.22
CA PRO A 51 13.37 -9.37 -23.55
C PRO A 51 13.82 -9.26 -22.08
N PRO A 52 13.94 -8.04 -21.53
CA PRO A 52 14.32 -7.87 -20.13
C PRO A 52 13.32 -8.61 -19.25
N SER A 53 13.83 -9.41 -18.31
CA SER A 53 13.03 -10.10 -17.32
C SER A 53 12.16 -9.07 -16.58
N SER A 54 10.84 -9.26 -16.67
CA SER A 54 9.85 -8.45 -15.96
C SER A 54 10.13 -8.48 -14.46
N THR A 55 10.45 -7.32 -13.87
CA THR A 55 10.51 -7.16 -12.42
C THR A 55 9.21 -7.66 -11.81
N PRO A 56 9.24 -8.47 -10.73
CA PRO A 56 8.03 -8.87 -10.02
C PRO A 56 7.18 -7.65 -9.66
N ALA A 57 5.86 -7.75 -9.88
CA ALA A 57 4.94 -6.69 -9.49
C ALA A 57 5.06 -6.44 -7.97
N ALA A 58 5.14 -5.17 -7.57
CA ALA A 58 5.17 -4.81 -6.16
C ALA A 58 3.90 -5.32 -5.46
N ASP A 59 4.04 -5.78 -4.21
CA ASP A 59 2.90 -6.17 -3.40
C ASP A 59 2.02 -4.93 -3.14
N PRO A 60 0.76 -4.90 -3.61
CA PRO A 60 -0.15 -3.78 -3.38
C PRO A 60 -0.36 -3.53 -1.87
N CYS A 61 -0.30 -4.58 -1.05
CA CYS A 61 -0.53 -4.49 0.38
C CYS A 61 0.72 -4.15 1.19
N ALA A 62 1.85 -3.86 0.54
CA ALA A 62 3.02 -3.38 1.24
C ALA A 62 2.83 -1.91 1.67
N VAL A 63 3.45 -1.53 2.79
CA VAL A 63 3.46 -0.12 3.21
C VAL A 63 4.24 0.69 2.17
N ASN A 64 3.60 1.72 1.62
CA ASN A 64 4.19 2.56 0.58
C ASN A 64 3.91 4.05 0.80
N LEU A 65 4.87 4.74 1.43
CA LEU A 65 4.78 6.19 1.66
C LEU A 65 5.05 7.04 0.41
N ALA A 66 5.55 6.43 -0.66
CA ALA A 66 5.74 7.08 -1.96
C ALA A 66 4.54 6.88 -2.90
N SER A 67 3.40 6.37 -2.38
CA SER A 67 2.20 6.18 -3.19
C SER A 67 1.71 7.52 -3.77
N PRO A 68 1.45 7.61 -5.09
CA PRO A 68 0.93 8.83 -5.72
C PRO A 68 -0.45 9.23 -5.17
N THR A 69 -1.19 8.28 -4.60
CA THR A 69 -2.46 8.55 -3.90
C THR A 69 -2.26 9.51 -2.73
N ILE A 70 -1.16 9.39 -1.98
CA ILE A 70 -0.85 10.29 -0.86
C ILE A 70 -0.65 11.70 -1.39
N ALA A 71 0.24 11.89 -2.37
CA ALA A 71 0.53 13.22 -2.93
C ALA A 71 -0.73 13.90 -3.51
N LYS A 72 -1.59 13.13 -4.19
CA LYS A 72 -2.87 13.62 -4.71
C LYS A 72 -3.79 14.12 -3.60
N VAL A 73 -4.03 13.28 -2.59
CA VAL A 73 -4.91 13.62 -1.47
C VAL A 73 -4.37 14.84 -0.73
N VAL A 74 -3.07 14.89 -0.45
CA VAL A 74 -2.44 16.02 0.25
C VAL A 74 -2.57 17.33 -0.53
N SER A 75 -2.51 17.27 -1.86
CA SER A 75 -2.71 18.45 -2.73
C SER A 75 -4.16 18.96 -2.74
N GLU A 76 -5.14 18.08 -2.49
CA GLU A 76 -6.57 18.40 -2.44
C GLU A 76 -7.03 18.85 -1.03
N LEU A 77 -6.18 18.68 -0.01
CA LEU A 77 -6.51 19.11 1.35
C LEU A 77 -6.69 20.63 1.45
N PRO A 78 -7.62 21.10 2.30
CA PRO A 78 -7.66 22.50 2.70
C PRO A 78 -6.30 22.93 3.27
N ARG A 79 -5.92 24.18 3.00
CA ARG A 79 -4.71 24.82 3.54
C ARG A 79 -4.69 24.73 5.06
N ASP A 80 -3.48 24.73 5.63
CA ASP A 80 -3.31 24.76 7.08
C ASP A 80 -4.01 25.98 7.69
N PRO A 81 -4.96 25.82 8.62
CA PRO A 81 -5.72 26.95 9.18
C PRO A 81 -4.85 27.93 9.98
N ARG A 82 -3.65 27.54 10.42
CA ARG A 82 -2.74 28.42 11.18
C ARG A 82 -1.83 29.25 10.31
N SER A 83 -1.23 28.65 9.28
CA SER A 83 -0.25 29.31 8.42
C SER A 83 -0.78 29.69 7.03
N GLU A 84 -1.97 29.22 6.67
CA GLU A 84 -2.59 29.33 5.32
C GLU A 84 -1.74 28.71 4.20
N GLN A 85 -0.73 27.93 4.56
CA GLN A 85 0.17 27.27 3.61
C GLN A 85 -0.41 25.95 3.11
N PRO A 86 -0.02 25.53 1.89
CA PRO A 86 -0.30 24.18 1.45
C PRO A 86 0.48 23.17 2.31
N TRP A 87 0.05 21.92 2.24
CA TRP A 87 0.74 20.81 2.89
C TRP A 87 1.89 20.28 2.02
N ASN A 88 2.96 19.79 2.64
CA ASN A 88 4.02 19.07 1.93
C ASN A 88 3.50 17.69 1.51
N PRO A 89 3.51 17.33 0.21
CA PRO A 89 3.08 16.01 -0.27
C PRO A 89 3.97 14.86 0.21
N GLU A 90 5.19 15.14 0.65
CA GLU A 90 6.09 14.14 1.22
C GLU A 90 5.74 13.89 2.70
N PRO A 91 5.29 12.68 3.06
CA PRO A 91 4.96 12.37 4.44
C PRO A 91 6.21 12.26 5.31
N LEU A 92 6.13 12.78 6.52
CA LEU A 92 7.16 12.67 7.55
C LEU A 92 7.27 11.25 8.11
N ALA A 93 6.13 10.58 8.22
CA ALA A 93 5.99 9.24 8.76
C ALA A 93 4.65 8.66 8.28
N GLY A 94 4.46 7.36 8.41
CA GLY A 94 3.17 6.74 8.12
C GLY A 94 3.24 5.23 8.02
N ASN A 95 2.07 4.62 7.83
CA ASN A 95 1.90 3.21 7.54
C ASN A 95 0.90 3.01 6.38
N TYR A 96 0.87 3.93 5.41
CA TYR A 96 -0.05 3.86 4.27
C TYR A 96 0.00 2.51 3.59
N ASN A 97 -1.16 1.86 3.52
CA ASN A 97 -1.36 0.55 2.95
C ASN A 97 -2.76 0.52 2.33
N GLU A 98 -2.84 0.20 1.04
CA GLU A 98 -4.12 0.17 0.32
C GLU A 98 -5.01 -1.01 0.71
N CYS A 99 -4.46 -2.04 1.34
CA CYS A 99 -5.20 -3.19 1.84
C CYS A 99 -5.60 -3.09 3.31
N ALA A 100 -5.04 -2.14 4.07
CA ALA A 100 -5.39 -1.96 5.48
C ALA A 100 -6.76 -1.28 5.63
N GLN A 101 -7.57 -1.74 6.58
CA GLN A 101 -8.80 -1.04 6.96
C GLN A 101 -8.51 0.35 7.53
N LEU A 102 -7.38 0.56 8.21
CA LEU A 102 -6.96 1.89 8.63
C LEU A 102 -5.46 2.05 8.44
N SER A 103 -5.08 3.09 7.72
CA SER A 103 -3.69 3.54 7.63
C SER A 103 -3.62 5.05 7.75
N ALA A 104 -2.44 5.56 8.11
CA ALA A 104 -2.22 6.98 8.31
C ALA A 104 -0.87 7.43 7.75
N VAL A 105 -0.82 8.69 7.34
CA VAL A 105 0.43 9.39 7.04
C VAL A 105 0.46 10.71 7.78
N ILE A 106 1.62 11.10 8.27
CA ILE A 106 1.86 12.38 8.91
C ILE A 106 2.44 13.32 7.87
N ILE A 107 1.78 14.45 7.66
CA ILE A 107 2.25 15.53 6.78
C ILE A 107 2.57 16.76 7.62
N LYS A 108 3.39 17.65 7.06
CA LYS A 108 3.66 18.98 7.63
C LYS A 108 3.22 20.08 6.70
N ALA A 109 2.88 21.23 7.27
CA ALA A 109 2.71 22.46 6.51
C ALA A 109 4.00 22.80 5.75
N ASN A 110 3.87 23.32 4.53
CA ASN A 110 4.99 23.70 3.68
C ASN A 110 5.55 25.06 4.11
N THR A 111 6.20 25.10 5.27
CA THR A 111 6.80 26.30 5.87
C THR A 111 8.26 26.05 6.24
N ASN A 112 9.02 27.13 6.40
CA ASN A 112 10.43 27.12 6.84
C ASN A 112 10.58 27.42 8.34
N VAL A 113 9.54 27.20 9.15
CA VAL A 113 9.60 27.43 10.61
C VAL A 113 10.10 26.18 11.32
N ASP A 114 10.69 26.34 12.50
CA ASP A 114 11.28 25.23 13.26
C ASP A 114 10.26 24.14 13.65
N ASN A 115 9.03 24.56 13.97
CA ASN A 115 7.95 23.68 14.42
C ASN A 115 6.71 23.89 13.53
N PRO A 116 6.72 23.37 12.29
CA PRO A 116 5.58 23.51 11.40
C PRO A 116 4.38 22.72 11.93
N THR A 117 3.16 23.16 11.61
CA THR A 117 1.95 22.38 11.91
C THR A 117 2.06 21.01 11.24
N THR A 118 1.82 19.94 11.99
CA THR A 118 1.70 18.59 11.45
C THR A 118 0.27 18.08 11.55
N ARG A 119 -0.11 17.21 10.63
CA ARG A 119 -1.45 16.60 10.56
C ARG A 119 -1.35 15.13 10.18
N ALA A 120 -2.13 14.27 10.82
CA ALA A 120 -2.32 12.91 10.34
C ALA A 120 -3.47 12.85 9.31
N VAL A 121 -3.18 12.30 8.13
CA VAL A 121 -4.16 12.01 7.09
C VAL A 121 -4.43 10.52 7.12
N MET A 122 -5.69 10.14 7.32
CA MET A 122 -6.09 8.76 7.48
C MET A 122 -6.79 8.21 6.23
N PHE A 123 -6.60 6.92 6.00
CA PHE A 123 -7.08 6.20 4.83
C PHE A 123 -7.75 4.89 5.26
N HIS A 124 -8.86 4.56 4.59
CA HIS A 124 -9.55 3.28 4.69
C HIS A 124 -9.42 2.57 3.35
N LEU A 125 -8.76 1.41 3.32
CA LEU A 125 -8.55 0.64 2.09
C LEU A 125 -7.93 1.51 0.97
N GLY A 126 -6.88 2.26 1.34
CA GLY A 126 -6.15 3.17 0.44
C GLY A 126 -6.88 4.49 0.10
N LYS A 127 -8.12 4.69 0.54
CA LYS A 127 -8.94 5.87 0.23
C LYS A 127 -8.96 6.85 1.39
N TYR A 128 -8.79 8.13 1.10
CA TYR A 128 -8.82 9.19 2.10
C TYR A 128 -10.18 9.26 2.82
N ILE A 129 -10.13 9.49 4.14
CA ILE A 129 -11.29 9.64 5.01
C ILE A 129 -11.46 11.14 5.34
N PRO A 130 -12.37 11.88 4.67
CA PRO A 130 -12.51 13.33 4.88
C PRO A 130 -13.28 13.73 6.15
N GLN A 131 -14.10 12.82 6.69
CA GLN A 131 -15.00 13.06 7.81
C GLN A 131 -15.03 11.86 8.75
N GLY A 132 -15.53 12.04 9.97
CA GLY A 132 -15.54 10.96 10.97
C GLY A 132 -14.13 10.60 11.45
N VAL A 133 -13.19 11.54 11.34
CA VAL A 133 -11.85 11.46 11.91
C VAL A 133 -11.75 12.52 13.01
N PRO A 134 -11.30 12.17 14.22
CA PRO A 134 -11.04 13.16 15.28
C PRO A 134 -9.94 14.14 14.85
N ASP A 135 -9.74 15.19 15.66
CA ASP A 135 -8.64 16.11 15.41
C ASP A 135 -7.29 15.38 15.47
N THR A 136 -6.45 15.61 14.47
CA THR A 136 -5.23 14.84 14.17
C THR A 136 -4.00 15.73 13.99
N TYR A 137 -4.05 16.97 14.46
CA TYR A 137 -2.88 17.86 14.47
C TYR A 137 -1.87 17.51 15.58
N GLY A 138 -0.59 17.82 15.33
CA GLY A 138 0.49 17.73 16.33
C GLY A 138 1.17 16.37 16.48
N PHE A 139 0.70 15.35 15.76
CA PHE A 139 1.40 14.07 15.65
C PHE A 139 2.62 14.19 14.73
N ASN A 140 3.72 13.54 15.10
CA ASN A 140 4.99 13.61 14.36
C ASN A 140 5.53 12.24 13.95
N GLY A 141 4.83 11.16 14.31
CA GLY A 141 5.24 9.81 13.99
C GLY A 141 4.10 8.81 14.09
N VAL A 142 4.41 7.58 13.71
CA VAL A 142 3.53 6.42 13.81
C VAL A 142 4.32 5.29 14.45
N ASP A 143 3.78 4.69 15.50
CA ASP A 143 4.33 3.49 16.12
C ASP A 143 3.79 2.25 15.39
N THR A 144 4.53 1.79 14.40
CA THR A 144 4.13 0.65 13.56
C THR A 144 4.05 -0.67 14.33
N SER A 145 4.71 -0.78 15.49
CA SER A 145 4.63 -1.98 16.35
C SER A 145 3.26 -2.12 17.02
N GLN A 146 2.54 -1.01 17.15
CA GLN A 146 1.21 -0.92 17.75
C GLN A 146 0.10 -0.73 16.70
N CYS A 147 0.46 -0.72 15.41
CA CYS A 147 -0.50 -0.69 14.31
C CYS A 147 -0.94 -2.11 13.93
N THR A 148 -2.22 -2.24 13.57
CA THR A 148 -2.82 -3.47 13.01
C THR A 148 -3.48 -3.12 11.68
N GLY A 149 -4.24 -4.06 11.09
CA GLY A 149 -5.00 -3.78 9.87
C GLY A 149 -6.07 -2.69 10.04
N ASP A 150 -6.62 -2.50 11.24
CA ASP A 150 -7.72 -1.59 11.55
C ASP A 150 -7.36 -0.51 12.58
N THR A 151 -6.16 -0.57 13.16
CA THR A 151 -5.68 0.36 14.21
C THR A 151 -4.40 1.06 13.78
N VAL A 152 -4.32 2.36 14.03
CA VAL A 152 -3.11 3.18 13.87
C VAL A 152 -2.72 3.81 15.20
N ALA A 153 -1.43 3.74 15.54
CA ALA A 153 -0.88 4.37 16.73
C ALA A 153 -0.05 5.60 16.32
N LEU A 154 -0.55 6.79 16.60
CA LEU A 154 0.13 8.05 16.29
C LEU A 154 0.93 8.53 17.50
N THR A 155 2.13 9.04 17.26
CA THR A 155 3.03 9.51 18.32
C THR A 155 3.23 11.01 18.27
N TYR A 156 3.32 11.63 19.45
CA TYR A 156 3.66 13.04 19.60
C TYR A 156 4.73 13.22 20.69
N PRO A 157 5.58 14.27 20.59
CA PRO A 157 6.59 14.54 21.61
C PRO A 157 5.92 14.86 22.95
N SER A 158 6.36 14.19 24.02
CA SER A 158 5.82 14.39 25.38
C SER A 158 6.41 15.62 26.11
N GLY A 159 7.39 16.30 25.50
CA GLY A 159 8.19 17.36 26.14
C GLY A 159 9.41 16.83 26.90
N ILE A 160 9.51 15.51 27.11
CA ILE A 160 10.68 14.84 27.65
C ILE A 160 11.50 14.27 26.49
N ASN A 161 12.81 14.55 26.49
CA ASN A 161 13.67 14.11 25.39
C ASN A 161 13.74 12.58 25.32
N GLY A 162 13.48 12.01 24.14
CA GLY A 162 13.45 10.56 23.92
C GLY A 162 12.14 9.86 24.33
N LEU A 163 11.16 10.58 24.87
CA LEU A 163 9.89 10.00 25.29
C LEU A 163 8.74 10.50 24.40
N HIS A 164 8.03 9.57 23.78
CA HIS A 164 6.87 9.85 22.95
C HIS A 164 5.61 9.34 23.61
N SER A 165 4.54 10.14 23.53
CA SER A 165 3.20 9.69 23.89
C SER A 165 2.52 9.12 22.66
N SER A 166 1.69 8.10 22.85
CA SER A 166 1.00 7.40 21.76
C SER A 166 -0.51 7.48 21.91
N VAL A 167 -1.20 7.82 20.82
CA VAL A 167 -2.66 7.80 20.73
C VAL A 167 -3.05 6.78 19.68
N LYS A 168 -3.91 5.83 20.06
CA LYS A 168 -4.40 4.78 19.18
C LYS A 168 -5.78 5.14 18.66
N PHE A 169 -5.94 4.97 17.36
CA PHE A 169 -7.18 5.15 16.64
C PHE A 169 -7.55 3.85 15.95
N ARG A 170 -8.83 3.48 15.95
CA ARG A 170 -9.32 2.32 15.20
C ARG A 170 -10.46 2.68 14.26
N TRP A 171 -10.63 1.87 13.22
CA TRP A 171 -11.81 1.89 12.37
C TRP A 171 -12.97 1.13 13.05
N ASN A 172 -14.14 1.75 13.15
CA ASN A 172 -15.31 1.14 13.81
C ASN A 172 -16.40 0.64 12.84
N GLY A 173 -16.12 0.65 11.53
CA GLY A 173 -17.06 0.29 10.47
C GLY A 173 -17.69 1.50 9.77
N SER A 174 -17.69 2.69 10.38
CA SER A 174 -18.21 3.92 9.77
C SER A 174 -17.25 5.10 9.81
N GLY A 175 -16.33 5.11 10.77
CA GLY A 175 -15.34 6.16 10.94
C GLY A 175 -14.19 5.72 11.82
N VAL A 176 -13.35 6.70 12.16
CA VAL A 176 -12.21 6.51 13.04
C VAL A 176 -12.57 6.96 14.44
N GLU A 177 -12.25 6.15 15.43
CA GLU A 177 -12.43 6.49 16.84
C GLU A 177 -11.14 6.34 17.64
N LEU A 178 -10.97 7.16 18.67
CA LEU A 178 -9.87 7.07 19.62
C LEU A 178 -10.16 5.96 20.62
N ILE A 179 -9.19 5.05 20.82
CA ILE A 179 -9.35 3.90 21.72
C ILE A 179 -8.33 3.84 22.84
N SER A 180 -7.23 4.59 22.74
CA SER A 180 -6.25 4.69 23.82
C SER A 180 -5.45 5.97 23.68
N ASN A 181 -5.17 6.62 24.82
CA ASN A 181 -4.18 7.67 24.92
C ASN A 181 -3.23 7.26 26.04
N THR A 182 -2.04 6.79 25.67
CA THR A 182 -0.99 6.46 26.63
C THR A 182 0.00 7.61 26.62
N THR A 183 -0.01 8.41 27.68
CA THR A 183 1.08 9.36 27.95
C THR A 183 2.33 8.54 28.25
N GLY A 184 3.41 8.74 27.49
CA GLY A 184 4.69 8.09 27.77
C GLY A 184 5.11 8.41 29.20
N GLY A 185 5.23 7.39 30.04
CA GLY A 185 5.65 7.49 31.44
C GLY A 185 7.14 7.33 31.61
#